data_AF-A0A837HG61-F1
#
_entry.id   AF-A0A837HG61-F1
#
_cell.length_a   1.000
_cell.length_b   1.000
_cell.length_c   1.000
_cell.angle_alpha   90.00
_cell.angle_beta   90.00
_cell.angle_gamma   90.00
#
_symmetry.space_group_name_H-M   'P 1'
#
loop_
_entity.id
_entity.type
_entity.pdbx_description
1 polymer ?
#
loop_
_entity_poly.entity_id
_entity_poly.type
_entity_poly.pdbx_seq_one_letter_code
_entity_poly.pdbx_strand_id
1 'polypeptide(L)'
;MTIEITLPINTDTEPKTVGRLANILNNFRQANKFGGTSYGFFYLTNECNYACDMCYMDSKPGLKNTRLNPELSKGIMREFQGIDEIIISGGEITILPYFVEQIQTAAEVAGFVTVFTNGTGFVDRSVLRQTEDNFEAIRDAVKLGMEEKLQNIPSNVEITIPATAYHLVSDSAHKAHKYHEAIVTASATLAREWFDRNDRPKIRFIAKNTPGQPNSGQEIIDRFGIQGLGSTGAAFPGGISKNGRGASIMEARNPSEVISKIEGGIHINHQGVFANEPSLLQKLHLNNVTPGEICSIESSTSVEEVVNSVASFVERVRET
;
A
#
# COMPACT_ATOMS: atom_id res chain seq x y z
N MET A 1 -13.38 -21.39 -1.73
CA MET A 1 -14.61 -20.68 -2.14
C MET A 1 -14.43 -19.24 -1.71
N THR A 2 -14.59 -18.29 -2.61
CA THR A 2 -14.40 -16.87 -2.32
C THR A 2 -15.77 -16.21 -2.20
N ILE A 3 -16.04 -15.55 -1.08
CA ILE A 3 -17.27 -14.77 -0.87
C ILE A 3 -16.87 -13.31 -0.81
N GLU A 4 -17.39 -12.51 -1.74
CA GLU A 4 -17.29 -11.05 -1.69
C GLU A 4 -18.56 -10.47 -1.07
N ILE A 5 -18.37 -9.65 -0.04
CA ILE A 5 -19.47 -9.00 0.69
C ILE A 5 -19.38 -7.51 0.43
N THR A 6 -20.30 -6.97 -0.36
CA THR A 6 -20.35 -5.54 -0.65
C THR A 6 -21.58 -4.92 -0.02
N LEU A 7 -21.37 -3.99 0.92
CA LEU A 7 -22.42 -3.22 1.56
C LEU A 7 -22.60 -1.87 0.84
N PRO A 8 -23.79 -1.59 0.27
CA PRO A 8 -24.07 -0.27 -0.30
C PRO A 8 -24.24 0.76 0.82
N ILE A 9 -23.78 1.99 0.59
CA ILE A 9 -23.85 3.10 1.56
C ILE A 9 -25.29 3.58 1.81
N ASN A 10 -26.22 3.26 0.91
CA ASN A 10 -27.62 3.67 1.02
C ASN A 10 -28.45 2.57 1.70
N THR A 11 -28.21 2.36 3.00
CA THR A 11 -29.07 1.49 3.82
C THR A 11 -30.00 2.33 4.66
N ASP A 12 -30.95 3.00 4.00
CA ASP A 12 -32.24 3.13 4.66
C ASP A 12 -32.70 1.69 5.01
N THR A 13 -33.29 1.53 6.18
CA THR A 13 -33.67 0.25 6.82
C THR A 13 -34.80 -0.48 6.07
N GLU A 14 -34.75 -0.50 4.75
CA GLU A 14 -35.69 -1.24 3.92
C GLU A 14 -35.57 -2.73 4.24
N PRO A 15 -36.69 -3.46 4.38
CA PRO A 15 -36.71 -4.91 4.62
C PRO A 15 -35.85 -5.73 3.63
N LYS A 16 -35.62 -5.21 2.42
CA LYS A 16 -34.75 -5.81 1.40
C LYS A 16 -33.28 -5.85 1.84
N THR A 17 -32.81 -4.83 2.55
CA THR A 17 -31.44 -4.74 3.07
C THR A 17 -31.20 -5.79 4.16
N VAL A 18 -32.17 -5.98 5.04
CA VAL A 18 -32.11 -6.99 6.12
C VAL A 18 -32.07 -8.41 5.55
N GLY A 19 -32.92 -8.72 4.57
CA GLY A 19 -32.89 -10.02 3.90
C GLY A 19 -31.57 -10.30 3.16
N ARG A 20 -31.00 -9.27 2.52
CA ARG A 20 -29.69 -9.38 1.85
C ARG A 20 -28.56 -9.62 2.84
N LEU A 21 -28.53 -8.89 3.96
CA LEU A 21 -27.56 -9.08 5.04
C LEU A 21 -27.64 -10.50 5.63
N ALA A 22 -28.85 -10.99 5.92
CA ALA A 22 -29.05 -12.35 6.43
C ALA A 22 -28.50 -13.42 5.48
N ASN A 23 -28.74 -13.28 4.17
CA ASN A 23 -28.21 -14.19 3.16
C ASN A 23 -26.68 -14.15 3.08
N ILE A 24 -26.09 -12.94 3.12
CA ILE A 24 -24.64 -12.75 3.15
C ILE A 24 -24.03 -13.44 4.38
N LEU A 25 -24.59 -13.22 5.57
CA LEU A 25 -24.13 -13.82 6.81
C LEU A 25 -24.23 -15.35 6.78
N ASN A 26 -25.31 -15.89 6.22
CA ASN A 26 -25.47 -17.33 6.07
C ASN A 26 -24.42 -17.92 5.11
N ASN A 27 -24.11 -17.23 4.01
CA ASN A 27 -23.07 -17.66 3.09
C ASN A 27 -21.68 -17.64 3.74
N PHE A 28 -21.37 -16.57 4.49
CA PHE A 28 -20.13 -16.46 5.26
C PHE A 28 -19.98 -17.62 6.25
N ARG A 29 -21.01 -17.88 7.08
CA ARG A 29 -21.01 -18.99 8.04
C ARG A 29 -20.80 -20.34 7.36
N GLN A 30 -21.37 -20.53 6.17
CA GLN A 30 -21.13 -21.74 5.37
C GLN A 30 -19.70 -21.83 4.85
N ALA A 31 -19.11 -20.76 4.30
CA ALA A 31 -17.73 -20.79 3.82
C ALA A 31 -16.73 -21.10 4.95
N ASN A 32 -16.90 -20.50 6.12
CA ASN A 32 -16.07 -20.78 7.29
C ASN A 32 -16.13 -22.25 7.72
N LYS A 33 -17.30 -22.88 7.62
CA LYS A 33 -17.46 -24.31 7.93
C LYS A 33 -16.60 -25.21 7.02
N PHE A 34 -16.30 -24.77 5.80
CA PHE A 34 -15.52 -25.54 4.83
C PHE A 34 -14.05 -25.09 4.72
N GLY A 35 -13.58 -24.21 5.61
CA GLY A 35 -12.21 -23.71 5.60
C GLY A 35 -11.85 -22.92 4.33
N GLY A 36 -12.84 -22.27 3.71
CA GLY A 36 -12.60 -21.39 2.56
C GLY A 36 -12.16 -20.01 3.01
N THR A 37 -11.27 -19.36 2.25
CA THR A 37 -10.89 -17.97 2.47
C THR A 37 -12.06 -17.02 2.21
N SER A 38 -12.30 -16.08 3.11
CA SER A 38 -13.42 -15.17 3.14
C SER A 38 -12.93 -13.72 3.27
N TYR A 39 -13.49 -12.82 2.47
CA TYR A 39 -13.19 -11.38 2.60
C TYR A 39 -14.44 -10.52 2.51
N GLY A 40 -14.44 -9.42 3.26
CA GLY A 40 -15.55 -8.46 3.30
C GLY A 40 -15.13 -7.11 2.76
N PHE A 41 -15.93 -6.50 1.89
CA PHE A 41 -15.67 -5.17 1.33
C PHE A 41 -16.66 -4.14 1.89
N PHE A 42 -16.15 -3.20 2.69
CA PHE A 42 -16.93 -2.19 3.39
C PHE A 42 -16.69 -0.80 2.78
N TYR A 43 -17.72 -0.27 2.15
CA TYR A 43 -17.76 1.11 1.67
C TYR A 43 -18.36 2.00 2.77
N LEU A 44 -17.55 2.79 3.46
CA LEU A 44 -18.02 3.59 4.59
C LEU A 44 -18.62 4.93 4.18
N THR A 45 -18.18 5.49 3.05
CA THR A 45 -18.71 6.75 2.53
C THR A 45 -18.57 6.89 1.02
N ASN A 46 -19.38 7.73 0.36
CA ASN A 46 -19.10 8.21 -1.00
C ASN A 46 -18.56 9.65 -0.98
N GLU A 47 -18.44 10.29 0.19
CA GLU A 47 -17.85 11.61 0.29
C GLU A 47 -16.34 11.51 0.16
N CYS A 48 -15.78 12.28 -0.76
CA CYS A 48 -14.33 12.37 -0.96
C CYS A 48 -13.93 13.83 -1.07
N ASN A 49 -12.71 14.16 -0.67
CA ASN A 49 -12.14 15.48 -0.89
C ASN A 49 -11.54 15.67 -2.29
N TYR A 50 -11.53 14.61 -3.11
CA TYR A 50 -11.15 14.63 -4.51
C TYR A 50 -12.32 14.19 -5.39
N ALA A 51 -12.30 14.63 -6.66
CA ALA A 51 -13.25 14.26 -7.70
C ALA A 51 -12.49 13.67 -8.88
N CYS A 52 -12.06 12.43 -8.74
CA CYS A 52 -11.11 11.80 -9.67
C CYS A 52 -11.85 11.31 -10.92
N ASP A 53 -11.35 11.61 -12.12
CA ASP A 53 -11.97 11.17 -13.39
C ASP A 53 -12.13 9.64 -13.49
N MET A 54 -11.23 8.91 -12.83
CA MET A 54 -11.20 7.44 -12.82
C MET A 54 -11.96 6.84 -11.62
N CYS A 55 -12.66 7.64 -10.81
CA CYS A 55 -13.34 7.15 -9.62
C CYS A 55 -14.49 6.19 -10.01
N TYR A 56 -14.34 4.90 -9.72
CA TYR A 56 -15.37 3.91 -10.01
C TYR A 56 -16.63 4.11 -9.15
N MET A 57 -16.51 4.75 -7.98
CA MET A 57 -17.59 5.06 -7.06
C MET A 57 -18.29 6.41 -7.32
N ASP A 58 -17.80 7.22 -8.28
CA ASP A 58 -18.24 8.62 -8.48
C ASP A 58 -18.24 9.44 -7.17
N SER A 59 -17.26 9.16 -6.29
CA SER A 59 -17.06 9.89 -5.05
C SER A 59 -16.49 11.28 -5.32
N LYS A 60 -17.03 12.30 -4.65
CA LYS A 60 -16.66 13.71 -4.87
C LYS A 60 -16.98 14.59 -3.66
N PRO A 61 -16.43 15.81 -3.59
CA PRO A 61 -16.73 16.75 -2.51
C PRO A 61 -18.22 17.08 -2.45
N GLY A 62 -18.76 17.17 -1.23
CA GLY A 62 -20.13 17.65 -0.99
C GLY A 62 -21.24 16.60 -1.05
N LEU A 63 -20.93 15.31 -1.16
CA LEU A 63 -21.92 14.22 -1.07
C LEU A 63 -22.37 13.97 0.39
N LYS A 64 -23.11 14.92 0.97
CA LYS A 64 -23.36 15.04 2.43
C LYS A 64 -24.23 13.94 3.08
N ASN A 65 -24.94 13.10 2.33
CA ASN A 65 -25.82 12.03 2.85
C ASN A 65 -25.35 10.64 2.45
N THR A 66 -24.04 10.43 2.35
CA THR A 66 -23.47 9.19 1.83
C THR A 66 -22.49 8.56 2.80
N ARG A 67 -22.84 8.52 4.09
CA ARG A 67 -22.02 7.90 5.14
C ARG A 67 -22.82 6.77 5.76
N LEU A 68 -22.21 5.60 5.87
CA LEU A 68 -22.80 4.51 6.64
C LEU A 68 -22.85 4.91 8.11
N ASN A 69 -23.96 4.59 8.80
CA ASN A 69 -24.03 4.84 10.23
C ASN A 69 -22.92 4.06 10.94
N PRO A 70 -22.10 4.71 11.80
CA PRO A 70 -20.92 4.07 12.37
C PRO A 70 -21.26 2.91 13.31
N GLU A 71 -22.36 2.97 14.06
CA GLU A 71 -22.79 1.86 14.93
C GLU A 71 -23.29 0.68 14.10
N LEU A 72 -24.02 0.97 13.02
CA LEU A 72 -24.47 -0.06 12.10
C LEU A 72 -23.30 -0.76 11.40
N SER A 73 -22.31 -0.03 10.90
CA SER A 73 -21.14 -0.63 10.23
C SER A 73 -20.34 -1.51 11.21
N LYS A 74 -20.10 -1.03 12.43
CA LYS A 74 -19.45 -1.82 13.49
C LYS A 74 -20.25 -3.07 13.84
N GLY A 75 -21.57 -2.94 13.99
CA GLY A 75 -22.46 -4.08 14.24
C GLY A 75 -22.37 -5.13 13.13
N ILE A 76 -22.37 -4.70 11.87
CA ILE A 76 -22.24 -5.61 10.73
C ILE A 76 -20.85 -6.27 10.69
N MET A 77 -19.76 -5.52 10.93
CA MET A 77 -18.40 -6.10 10.98
C MET A 77 -18.30 -7.20 12.04
N ARG A 78 -18.89 -7.00 13.23
CA ARG A 78 -18.89 -8.00 14.32
C ARG A 78 -19.62 -9.29 13.98
N GLU A 79 -20.60 -9.25 13.09
CA GLU A 79 -21.24 -10.47 12.59
C GLU A 79 -20.32 -11.32 11.70
N PHE A 80 -19.19 -10.77 11.24
CA PHE A 80 -18.14 -11.44 10.47
C PHE A 80 -16.94 -11.87 11.32
N GLN A 81 -17.10 -12.10 12.63
CA GLN A 81 -16.02 -12.60 13.48
C GLN A 81 -15.33 -13.83 12.87
N GLY A 82 -14.00 -13.76 12.74
CA GLY A 82 -13.17 -14.81 12.15
C GLY A 82 -13.10 -14.79 10.63
N ILE A 83 -13.50 -13.69 9.98
CA ILE A 83 -13.25 -13.46 8.55
C ILE A 83 -11.75 -13.30 8.30
N ASP A 84 -11.24 -13.76 7.16
CA ASP A 84 -9.80 -13.69 6.89
C ASP A 84 -9.35 -12.26 6.62
N GLU A 85 -10.11 -11.52 5.82
CA GLU A 85 -9.78 -10.15 5.44
C GLU A 85 -11.00 -9.22 5.44
N ILE A 86 -10.85 -8.02 5.97
CA ILE A 86 -11.79 -6.91 5.74
C ILE A 86 -11.08 -5.82 4.92
N ILE A 87 -11.67 -5.48 3.79
CA ILE A 87 -11.24 -4.38 2.93
C ILE A 87 -12.16 -3.19 3.19
N ILE A 88 -11.59 -2.05 3.56
CA ILE A 88 -12.31 -0.81 3.85
C ILE A 88 -11.95 0.23 2.78
N SER A 89 -12.97 0.78 2.13
CA SER A 89 -12.82 1.85 1.14
C SER A 89 -14.08 2.74 1.10
N GLY A 90 -14.22 3.51 0.03
CA GLY A 90 -15.27 4.49 -0.15
C GLY A 90 -14.82 5.65 -1.04
N GLY A 91 -15.31 6.84 -0.70
CA GLY A 91 -14.66 8.10 -1.01
C GLY A 91 -13.35 8.22 -0.22
N GLU A 92 -13.20 9.26 0.59
CA GLU A 92 -12.01 9.38 1.45
C GLU A 92 -12.37 9.03 2.88
N ILE A 93 -12.08 7.81 3.31
CA ILE A 93 -12.50 7.32 4.63
C ILE A 93 -11.76 8.02 5.79
N THR A 94 -10.57 8.58 5.57
CA THR A 94 -9.80 9.26 6.63
C THR A 94 -10.38 10.64 7.00
N ILE A 95 -11.34 11.17 6.24
CA ILE A 95 -12.11 12.38 6.64
C ILE A 95 -13.23 12.05 7.63
N LEU A 96 -13.56 10.76 7.83
CA LEU A 96 -14.61 10.36 8.75
C LEU A 96 -14.13 10.55 10.20
N PRO A 97 -14.89 11.24 11.06
CA PRO A 97 -14.49 11.45 12.46
C PRO A 97 -14.26 10.15 13.25
N TYR A 98 -14.95 9.08 12.86
CA TYR A 98 -14.90 7.75 13.47
C TYR A 98 -14.00 6.77 12.70
N PHE A 99 -13.15 7.24 11.78
CA PHE A 99 -12.27 6.39 10.98
C PHE A 99 -11.48 5.38 11.82
N VAL A 100 -10.74 5.86 12.82
CA VAL A 100 -9.87 5.00 13.66
C VAL A 100 -10.68 3.94 14.39
N GLU A 101 -11.85 4.30 14.95
CA GLU A 101 -12.73 3.36 15.66
C GLU A 101 -13.27 2.26 14.74
N GLN A 102 -13.60 2.58 13.49
CA GLN A 102 -14.05 1.59 12.50
C GLN A 102 -12.93 0.62 12.15
N ILE A 103 -11.70 1.11 11.96
CA ILE A 103 -10.54 0.26 11.67
C ILE A 103 -10.25 -0.67 12.86
N GLN A 104 -10.30 -0.15 14.08
CA GLN A 104 -10.12 -0.96 15.29
C GLN A 104 -11.17 -2.07 15.39
N THR A 105 -12.45 -1.75 15.14
CA THR A 105 -13.52 -2.76 15.13
C THR A 105 -13.29 -3.82 14.06
N ALA A 106 -12.87 -3.44 12.85
CA ALA A 106 -12.55 -4.39 11.79
C ALA A 106 -11.35 -5.29 12.16
N ALA A 107 -10.34 -4.73 12.80
CA ALA A 107 -9.14 -5.44 13.21
C ALA A 107 -9.38 -6.43 14.38
N GLU A 108 -10.40 -6.20 15.21
CA GLU A 108 -10.84 -7.13 16.26
C GLU A 108 -11.51 -8.40 15.70
N VAL A 109 -12.13 -8.29 14.52
CA VAL A 109 -12.98 -9.34 13.94
C VAL A 109 -12.30 -10.10 12.81
N ALA A 110 -11.37 -9.46 12.09
CA ALA A 110 -10.70 -10.00 10.92
C ALA A 110 -9.26 -10.43 11.20
N GLY A 111 -8.79 -11.46 10.48
CA GLY A 111 -7.37 -11.82 10.48
C GLY A 111 -6.48 -10.70 9.95
N PHE A 112 -6.95 -9.98 8.94
CA PHE A 112 -6.26 -8.86 8.31
C PHE A 112 -7.24 -7.76 7.87
N VAL A 113 -6.80 -6.51 7.86
CA VAL A 113 -7.60 -5.38 7.38
C VAL A 113 -6.83 -4.58 6.36
N THR A 114 -7.39 -4.42 5.16
CA THR A 114 -6.82 -3.57 4.11
C THR A 114 -7.62 -2.28 4.00
N VAL A 115 -6.93 -1.13 4.06
CA VAL A 115 -7.54 0.20 4.00
C VAL A 115 -7.09 0.92 2.74
N PHE A 116 -8.04 1.33 1.89
CA PHE A 116 -7.76 2.19 0.74
C PHE A 116 -8.05 3.65 1.09
N THR A 117 -7.03 4.50 0.96
CA THR A 117 -7.12 5.95 1.24
C THR A 117 -6.21 6.75 0.30
N ASN A 118 -6.58 7.98 0.00
CA ASN A 118 -5.71 8.96 -0.66
C ASN A 118 -4.71 9.63 0.30
N GLY A 119 -4.80 9.33 1.60
CA GLY A 119 -3.89 9.79 2.66
C GLY A 119 -4.12 11.23 3.15
N THR A 120 -5.01 12.00 2.53
CA THR A 120 -5.16 13.43 2.85
C THR A 120 -5.79 13.72 4.21
N GLY A 121 -6.55 12.78 4.78
CA GLY A 121 -7.10 12.96 6.11
C GLY A 121 -6.05 12.78 7.20
N PHE A 122 -4.81 12.38 6.88
CA PHE A 122 -3.75 12.29 7.89
C PHE A 122 -3.10 13.62 8.26
N VAL A 123 -3.32 14.69 7.48
CA VAL A 123 -2.72 16.00 7.74
C VAL A 123 -3.79 17.05 8.02
N ASP A 124 -3.51 17.96 8.96
CA ASP A 124 -4.35 19.13 9.14
C ASP A 124 -4.20 20.08 7.94
N ARG A 125 -5.32 20.39 7.30
CA ARG A 125 -5.38 21.35 6.18
C ARG A 125 -4.93 22.74 6.57
N SER A 126 -5.02 23.10 7.86
CA SER A 126 -4.51 24.38 8.36
C SER A 126 -3.00 24.48 8.17
N VAL A 127 -2.28 23.37 8.41
CA VAL A 127 -0.83 23.28 8.25
C VAL A 127 -0.43 23.34 6.77
N LEU A 128 -1.22 22.70 5.91
CA LEU A 128 -1.01 22.76 4.46
C LEU A 128 -1.09 24.21 3.93
N ARG A 129 -2.01 25.03 4.45
CA ARG A 129 -2.19 26.43 4.04
C ARG A 129 -1.07 27.37 4.52
N GLN A 130 -0.37 27.02 5.59
CA GLN A 130 0.70 27.86 6.15
C GLN A 130 2.06 27.59 5.52
N THR A 131 2.21 26.42 4.90
CA THR A 131 3.48 25.90 4.39
C THR A 131 3.54 25.86 2.85
N GLU A 132 2.63 26.58 2.16
CA GLU A 132 2.34 26.42 0.72
C GLU A 132 3.60 26.37 -0.17
N ASP A 133 4.68 27.05 0.20
CA ASP A 133 5.92 27.11 -0.58
C ASP A 133 7.03 26.14 -0.10
N ASN A 134 6.98 25.61 1.12
CA ASN A 134 8.02 24.72 1.64
C ASN A 134 7.59 23.24 1.62
N PHE A 135 8.05 22.49 0.62
CA PHE A 135 7.75 21.06 0.47
C PHE A 135 8.21 20.22 1.66
N GLU A 136 9.39 20.49 2.21
CA GLU A 136 9.94 19.77 3.36
C GLU A 136 9.05 19.94 4.60
N ALA A 137 8.61 21.18 4.86
CA ALA A 137 7.69 21.46 5.97
C ALA A 137 6.32 20.77 5.78
N ILE A 138 5.80 20.73 4.55
CA ILE A 138 4.56 19.99 4.24
C ILE A 138 4.78 18.49 4.51
N ARG A 139 5.87 17.91 3.99
CA ARG A 139 6.19 16.49 4.17
C ARG A 139 6.29 16.13 5.65
N ASP A 140 7.01 16.91 6.44
CA ASP A 140 7.22 16.64 7.86
C ASP A 140 5.92 16.75 8.65
N ALA A 141 5.07 17.74 8.32
CA ALA A 141 3.73 17.86 8.90
C ALA A 141 2.83 16.67 8.55
N VAL A 142 2.86 16.21 7.30
CA VAL A 142 2.10 15.02 6.88
C VAL A 142 2.61 13.78 7.62
N LYS A 143 3.94 13.59 7.71
CA LYS A 143 4.54 12.46 8.43
C LYS A 143 4.10 12.44 9.89
N LEU A 144 4.18 13.57 10.58
CA LEU A 144 3.77 13.69 11.98
C LEU A 144 2.29 13.35 12.17
N GLY A 145 1.40 13.90 11.33
CA GLY A 145 -0.04 13.62 11.41
C GLY A 145 -0.39 12.17 11.08
N MET A 146 0.36 11.55 10.16
CA MET A 146 0.28 10.11 9.89
C MET A 146 0.71 9.29 11.11
N GLU A 147 1.88 9.57 11.70
CA GLU A 147 2.36 8.88 12.91
C GLU A 147 1.32 8.95 14.04
N GLU A 148 0.81 10.15 14.33
CA GLU A 148 -0.15 10.38 15.41
C GLU A 148 -1.45 9.58 15.24
N LYS A 149 -1.94 9.45 14.00
CA LYS A 149 -3.16 8.71 13.71
C LYS A 149 -2.95 7.20 13.63
N LEU A 150 -1.86 6.79 13.00
CA LEU A 150 -1.56 5.38 12.74
C LEU A 150 -0.99 4.66 13.97
N GLN A 151 -0.43 5.37 14.96
CA GLN A 151 0.08 4.74 16.20
C GLN A 151 -0.99 3.96 16.98
N ASN A 152 -2.27 4.30 16.80
CA ASN A 152 -3.41 3.67 17.46
C ASN A 152 -4.10 2.61 16.57
N ILE A 153 -3.56 2.37 15.38
CA ILE A 153 -4.07 1.36 14.46
C ILE A 153 -3.36 0.02 14.73
N PRO A 154 -4.09 -1.10 14.85
CA PRO A 154 -3.51 -2.42 15.06
C PRO A 154 -2.55 -2.86 13.95
N SER A 155 -1.61 -3.77 14.27
CA SER A 155 -0.58 -4.21 13.31
C SER A 155 -1.07 -5.20 12.25
N ASN A 156 -2.26 -5.79 12.42
CA ASN A 156 -2.93 -6.57 11.37
C ASN A 156 -3.67 -5.69 10.34
N VAL A 157 -3.40 -4.38 10.32
CA VAL A 157 -3.95 -3.42 9.36
C VAL A 157 -2.88 -3.02 8.35
N GLU A 158 -3.28 -2.92 7.08
CA GLU A 158 -2.50 -2.39 5.98
C GLU A 158 -3.17 -1.14 5.40
N ILE A 159 -2.44 -0.02 5.40
CA ILE A 159 -2.85 1.24 4.77
C ILE A 159 -2.30 1.28 3.35
N THR A 160 -3.18 1.20 2.36
CA THR A 160 -2.82 1.27 0.95
C THR A 160 -3.11 2.66 0.37
N ILE A 161 -2.05 3.30 -0.13
CA ILE A 161 -2.07 4.66 -0.67
C ILE A 161 -1.73 4.63 -2.16
N PRO A 162 -2.49 5.32 -3.04
CA PRO A 162 -2.11 5.43 -4.43
C PRO A 162 -0.81 6.24 -4.56
N ALA A 163 0.20 5.67 -5.20
CA ALA A 163 1.50 6.34 -5.41
C ALA A 163 1.50 7.23 -6.66
N THR A 164 0.64 6.93 -7.62
CA THR A 164 0.36 7.83 -8.74
C THR A 164 -0.71 8.83 -8.34
N ALA A 165 -0.48 10.10 -8.70
CA ALA A 165 -1.42 11.19 -8.57
C ALA A 165 -2.61 11.07 -9.55
N TYR A 166 -3.35 9.96 -9.53
CA TYR A 166 -4.54 9.71 -10.36
C TYR A 166 -5.62 10.77 -10.28
N HIS A 167 -5.50 11.69 -9.33
CA HIS A 167 -6.54 12.57 -8.85
C HIS A 167 -6.47 13.97 -9.46
N LEU A 168 -5.44 14.28 -10.27
CA LEU A 168 -5.06 15.65 -10.58
C LEU A 168 -5.04 15.94 -12.07
N VAL A 169 -6.24 16.05 -12.65
CA VAL A 169 -6.43 16.40 -14.07
C VAL A 169 -7.16 17.73 -14.17
N SER A 170 -6.50 18.84 -13.82
CA SER A 170 -6.89 20.21 -14.23
C SER A 170 -5.77 21.20 -13.91
N ASP A 171 -5.76 22.42 -14.44
CA ASP A 171 -4.69 23.40 -14.20
C ASP A 171 -4.51 23.82 -12.72
N SER A 172 -5.50 23.56 -11.86
CA SER A 172 -5.35 23.65 -10.40
C SER A 172 -4.58 22.46 -9.77
N ALA A 173 -4.13 21.51 -10.60
CA ALA A 173 -3.40 20.29 -10.22
C ALA A 173 -2.04 20.55 -9.60
N HIS A 174 -1.36 21.65 -9.90
CA HIS A 174 0.01 21.87 -9.39
C HIS A 174 0.08 21.85 -7.85
N LYS A 175 -0.83 22.57 -7.18
CA LYS A 175 -0.88 22.59 -5.70
C LYS A 175 -1.26 21.22 -5.15
N ALA A 176 -2.28 20.61 -5.73
CA ALA A 176 -2.75 19.30 -5.30
C ALA A 176 -1.70 18.20 -5.54
N HIS A 177 -0.79 18.38 -6.52
CA HIS A 177 0.30 17.47 -6.83
C HIS A 177 1.37 17.53 -5.76
N LYS A 178 1.76 18.75 -5.35
CA LYS A 178 2.72 18.95 -4.26
C LYS A 178 2.25 18.28 -2.96
N TYR A 179 0.96 18.40 -2.62
CA TYR A 179 0.42 17.76 -1.42
C TYR A 179 0.38 16.25 -1.52
N HIS A 180 -0.07 15.71 -2.66
CA HIS A 180 -0.08 14.27 -2.85
C HIS A 180 1.33 13.69 -2.84
N GLU A 181 2.29 14.38 -3.47
CA GLU A 181 3.70 14.03 -3.43
C GLU A 181 4.26 14.02 -2.00
N ALA A 182 3.91 15.02 -1.19
CA ALA A 182 4.30 15.05 0.21
C ALA A 182 3.68 13.88 1.00
N ILE A 183 2.42 13.54 0.74
CA ILE A 183 1.74 12.36 1.33
C ILE A 183 2.47 11.08 0.96
N VAL A 184 2.74 10.82 -0.32
CA VAL A 184 3.42 9.60 -0.76
C VAL A 184 4.84 9.54 -0.18
N THR A 185 5.57 10.66 -0.16
CA THR A 185 6.93 10.73 0.40
C THR A 185 6.96 10.47 1.91
N ALA A 186 6.06 11.11 2.66
CA ALA A 186 5.93 10.91 4.11
C ALA A 186 5.53 9.47 4.41
N SER A 187 4.54 8.93 3.68
CA SER A 187 4.08 7.54 3.80
C SER A 187 5.22 6.56 3.54
N ALA A 188 6.01 6.78 2.49
CA ALA A 188 7.12 5.90 2.13
C ALA A 188 8.21 5.94 3.20
N THR A 189 8.44 7.11 3.81
CA THR A 189 9.38 7.26 4.93
C THR A 189 8.90 6.47 6.14
N LEU A 190 7.62 6.57 6.52
CA LEU A 190 7.05 5.78 7.62
C LEU A 190 7.09 4.29 7.33
N ALA A 191 6.73 3.88 6.12
CA ALA A 191 6.78 2.49 5.70
C ALA A 191 8.20 1.90 5.86
N ARG A 192 9.25 2.67 5.57
CA ARG A 192 10.64 2.29 5.81
C ARG A 192 10.99 2.20 7.29
N GLU A 193 10.63 3.21 8.07
CA GLU A 193 10.89 3.26 9.51
C GLU A 193 10.16 2.15 10.28
N TRP A 194 9.02 1.71 9.77
CA TRP A 194 8.17 0.68 10.40
C TRP A 194 8.32 -0.70 9.75
N PHE A 195 9.21 -0.85 8.78
CA PHE A 195 9.33 -2.06 7.98
C PHE A 195 9.47 -3.33 8.85
N ASP A 196 10.35 -3.30 9.86
CA ASP A 196 10.60 -4.43 10.77
C ASP A 196 9.76 -4.40 12.06
N ARG A 197 8.79 -3.48 12.15
CA ARG A 197 7.99 -3.28 13.36
C ARG A 197 6.68 -4.07 13.31
N ASN A 198 6.64 -5.18 14.06
CA ASN A 198 5.43 -6.01 14.20
C ASN A 198 4.31 -5.35 15.03
N ASP A 199 4.58 -4.21 15.68
CA ASP A 199 3.63 -3.45 16.49
C ASP A 199 2.99 -2.27 15.73
N ARG A 200 3.25 -2.16 14.42
CA ARG A 200 2.77 -1.08 13.56
C ARG A 200 1.93 -1.63 12.40
N PRO A 201 0.96 -0.85 11.89
CA PRO A 201 0.28 -1.20 10.65
C PRO A 201 1.28 -1.16 9.50
N LYS A 202 1.01 -1.97 8.47
CA LYS A 202 1.76 -1.93 7.21
C LYS A 202 1.31 -0.73 6.39
N ILE A 203 2.23 -0.15 5.63
CA ILE A 203 1.92 0.90 4.66
C ILE A 203 2.34 0.40 3.29
N ARG A 204 1.39 0.35 2.37
CA ARG A 204 1.57 -0.10 0.99
C ARG A 204 1.15 0.95 -0.01
N PHE A 205 1.60 0.73 -1.23
CA PHE A 205 1.42 1.64 -2.33
C PHE A 205 0.76 0.92 -3.50
N ILE A 206 -0.14 1.61 -4.20
CA ILE A 206 -0.71 1.13 -5.45
C ILE A 206 -0.42 2.11 -6.58
N ALA A 207 0.12 1.59 -7.68
CA ALA A 207 0.38 2.36 -8.89
C ALA A 207 -0.26 1.67 -10.10
N LYS A 208 -0.55 2.42 -11.15
CA LYS A 208 -1.22 1.87 -12.34
C LYS A 208 -0.17 1.69 -13.38
N ASN A 209 -0.26 0.56 -14.06
CA ASN A 209 0.49 0.37 -15.27
C ASN A 209 -0.30 1.09 -16.37
N THR A 210 0.14 2.28 -16.75
CA THR A 210 -0.45 3.01 -17.86
C THR A 210 0.12 2.44 -19.16
N PRO A 211 -0.69 1.81 -20.03
CA PRO A 211 -0.20 1.29 -21.30
C PRO A 211 0.45 2.42 -22.11
N GLY A 212 1.69 2.21 -22.57
CA GLY A 212 2.47 3.22 -23.28
C GLY A 212 3.30 4.16 -22.40
N GLN A 213 3.24 4.03 -21.07
CA GLN A 213 4.17 4.67 -20.13
C GLN A 213 4.95 3.61 -19.33
N PRO A 214 5.87 2.87 -19.99
CA PRO A 214 6.62 1.78 -19.37
C PRO A 214 7.47 2.21 -18.16
N ASN A 215 7.71 3.52 -17.98
CA ASN A 215 8.56 4.04 -16.92
C ASN A 215 7.78 4.58 -15.70
N SER A 216 6.44 4.61 -15.70
CA SER A 216 5.71 5.23 -14.59
C SER A 216 5.91 4.49 -13.26
N GLY A 217 6.09 3.17 -13.30
CA GLY A 217 6.43 2.39 -12.10
C GLY A 217 7.84 2.67 -11.58
N GLN A 218 8.83 2.69 -12.48
CA GLN A 218 10.23 2.93 -12.13
C GLN A 218 10.45 4.38 -11.64
N GLU A 219 9.80 5.36 -12.25
CA GLU A 219 9.86 6.76 -11.81
C GLU A 219 9.32 6.93 -10.38
N ILE A 220 8.21 6.26 -10.04
CA ILE A 220 7.65 6.29 -8.68
C ILE A 220 8.58 5.60 -7.69
N ILE A 221 9.11 4.44 -8.08
CA ILE A 221 10.10 3.68 -7.32
C ILE A 221 11.33 4.54 -7.01
N ASP A 222 11.87 5.25 -8.00
CA ASP A 222 13.05 6.09 -7.86
C ASP A 222 12.76 7.39 -7.10
N ARG A 223 11.59 8.00 -7.33
CA ARG A 223 11.17 9.25 -6.69
C ARG A 223 10.88 9.09 -5.21
N PHE A 224 10.21 8.00 -4.82
CA PHE A 224 9.73 7.82 -3.44
C PHE A 224 10.52 6.77 -2.64
N GLY A 225 11.45 6.06 -3.28
CA GLY A 225 12.18 4.96 -2.64
C GLY A 225 11.26 3.80 -2.28
N ILE A 226 10.31 3.49 -3.15
CA ILE A 226 9.43 2.30 -3.03
C ILE A 226 9.90 1.22 -4.00
N GLN A 227 9.54 -0.04 -3.80
CA GLN A 227 9.88 -1.19 -4.63
C GLN A 227 8.60 -1.92 -5.03
N GLY A 228 8.55 -2.36 -6.30
CA GLY A 228 7.44 -3.19 -6.77
C GLY A 228 7.49 -4.58 -6.13
N LEU A 229 6.36 -5.02 -5.58
CA LEU A 229 6.19 -6.40 -5.09
C LEU A 229 5.67 -7.34 -6.18
N GLY A 230 5.12 -6.78 -7.25
CA GLY A 230 4.56 -7.52 -8.37
C GLY A 230 3.44 -6.74 -9.06
N SER A 231 3.18 -7.09 -10.32
CA SER A 231 1.99 -6.62 -11.01
C SER A 231 0.79 -7.40 -10.51
N THR A 232 -0.21 -6.74 -9.95
CA THR A 232 -1.53 -7.36 -9.81
C THR A 232 -2.21 -7.29 -11.18
N GLY A 233 -2.30 -8.44 -11.85
CA GLY A 233 -3.25 -8.61 -12.95
C GLY A 233 -4.65 -8.18 -12.51
N ALA A 234 -5.58 -8.02 -13.45
CA ALA A 234 -6.92 -7.40 -13.31
C ALA A 234 -7.85 -7.88 -12.16
N ALA A 235 -7.39 -8.70 -11.23
CA ALA A 235 -8.08 -9.24 -10.07
C ALA A 235 -7.95 -8.36 -8.81
N PHE A 236 -8.12 -7.04 -8.93
CA PHE A 236 -8.61 -6.27 -7.78
C PHE A 236 -10.14 -6.46 -7.73
N PRO A 237 -10.70 -7.11 -6.70
CA PRO A 237 -12.15 -7.31 -6.59
C PRO A 237 -12.81 -5.94 -6.51
N GLY A 238 -13.76 -5.64 -7.41
CA GLY A 238 -14.51 -4.38 -7.39
C GLY A 238 -14.39 -3.47 -8.63
N GLY A 239 -13.72 -3.88 -9.71
CA GLY A 239 -13.81 -3.12 -10.97
C GLY A 239 -13.12 -1.76 -10.94
N ILE A 240 -12.03 -1.63 -10.15
CA ILE A 240 -11.17 -0.42 -10.04
C ILE A 240 -10.68 0.07 -11.41
N SER A 241 -10.79 -0.76 -12.46
CA SER A 241 -10.65 -0.32 -13.83
C SER A 241 -11.86 -0.73 -14.67
N LYS A 242 -12.77 0.22 -14.94
CA LYS A 242 -13.75 0.12 -16.06
C LYS A 242 -13.07 -0.20 -17.42
N ASN A 243 -11.75 -0.03 -17.52
CA ASN A 243 -10.98 -0.13 -18.77
C ASN A 243 -9.97 -1.30 -18.82
N GLY A 244 -10.11 -2.35 -18.00
CA GLY A 244 -9.22 -3.52 -18.00
C GLY A 244 -7.71 -3.28 -17.78
N ARG A 245 -7.31 -2.18 -17.12
CA ARG A 245 -5.89 -1.83 -16.87
C ARG A 245 -5.41 -2.43 -15.55
N GLY A 246 -4.25 -3.09 -15.57
CA GLY A 246 -3.61 -3.67 -14.39
C GLY A 246 -3.07 -2.60 -13.42
N ALA A 247 -3.00 -2.98 -12.15
CA ALA A 247 -2.33 -2.21 -11.10
C ALA A 247 -1.07 -2.96 -10.64
N SER A 248 -0.20 -2.28 -9.91
CA SER A 248 0.97 -2.86 -9.28
C SER A 248 0.91 -2.52 -7.81
N ILE A 249 1.06 -3.52 -6.95
CA ILE A 249 1.24 -3.32 -5.52
C ILE A 249 2.74 -3.11 -5.29
N MET A 250 3.04 -2.10 -4.49
CA MET A 250 4.38 -1.64 -4.17
C MET A 250 4.51 -1.54 -2.65
N GLU A 251 5.70 -1.82 -2.14
CA GLU A 251 6.09 -1.63 -0.74
C GLU A 251 7.22 -0.60 -0.67
N ALA A 252 7.45 0.01 0.49
CA ALA A 252 8.67 0.79 0.63
C ALA A 252 9.91 -0.12 0.52
N ARG A 253 10.99 0.36 -0.12
CA ARG A 253 12.27 -0.37 -0.11
C ARG A 253 12.69 -0.59 1.32
N ASN A 254 13.03 -1.82 1.69
CA ASN A 254 13.57 -2.08 3.02
C ASN A 254 14.85 -1.22 3.18
N PRO A 255 15.05 -0.48 4.29
CA PRO A 255 16.29 0.27 4.52
C PRO A 255 17.56 -0.58 4.37
N SER A 256 17.50 -1.87 4.71
CA SER A 256 18.60 -2.83 4.52
C SER A 256 18.81 -3.26 3.05
N GLU A 257 17.87 -2.94 2.15
CA GLU A 257 17.99 -3.06 0.69
C GLU A 257 18.50 -1.77 0.03
N VAL A 258 18.87 -0.75 0.80
CA VAL A 258 19.64 0.39 0.28
C VAL A 258 21.07 -0.12 -0.02
N ILE A 259 21.19 -0.70 -1.20
CA ILE A 259 22.37 -1.34 -1.79
C ILE A 259 23.55 -0.36 -1.73
N SER A 260 24.68 -0.81 -1.17
CA SER A 260 25.98 -0.29 -1.59
C SER A 260 26.14 -0.67 -3.06
N LYS A 261 25.92 0.29 -3.96
CA LYS A 261 26.09 0.06 -5.39
C LYS A 261 27.58 -0.05 -5.63
N ILE A 262 28.09 -1.28 -5.72
CA ILE A 262 29.49 -1.52 -6.07
C ILE A 262 29.62 -1.31 -7.58
N GLU A 263 30.63 -0.56 -7.99
CA GLU A 263 30.92 -0.28 -9.39
C GLU A 263 31.15 -1.60 -10.17
N GLY A 264 30.33 -1.87 -11.20
CA GLY A 264 30.31 -3.16 -11.92
C GLY A 264 29.01 -3.96 -11.81
N GLY A 265 27.89 -3.33 -11.45
CA GLY A 265 26.56 -3.95 -11.54
C GLY A 265 26.29 -5.04 -10.51
N ILE A 266 26.99 -5.05 -9.38
CA ILE A 266 26.73 -5.94 -8.25
C ILE A 266 25.90 -5.22 -7.19
N HIS A 267 24.86 -5.89 -6.74
CA HIS A 267 23.92 -5.44 -5.74
C HIS A 267 23.99 -6.39 -4.53
N ILE A 268 24.19 -5.85 -3.33
CA ILE A 268 24.15 -6.63 -2.09
C ILE A 268 22.94 -6.15 -1.29
N ASN A 269 22.09 -7.07 -0.82
CA ASN A 269 21.02 -6.78 0.13
C ASN A 269 20.93 -7.90 1.19
N HIS A 270 19.96 -7.82 2.10
CA HIS A 270 19.74 -8.84 3.14
C HIS A 270 19.38 -10.24 2.61
N GLN A 271 19.03 -10.36 1.32
CA GLN A 271 18.73 -11.63 0.64
C GLN A 271 19.96 -12.23 -0.06
N GLY A 272 21.07 -11.50 -0.17
CA GLY A 272 22.33 -11.97 -0.75
C GLY A 272 22.98 -11.02 -1.75
N VAL A 273 23.85 -11.57 -2.59
CA VAL A 273 24.61 -10.85 -3.63
C VAL A 273 24.02 -11.15 -5.01
N PHE A 274 23.72 -10.11 -5.78
CA PHE A 274 23.10 -10.17 -7.10
C PHE A 274 23.98 -9.47 -8.13
N ALA A 275 24.29 -10.13 -9.24
CA ALA A 275 25.01 -9.53 -10.36
C ALA A 275 24.03 -9.22 -11.50
N ASN A 276 23.99 -7.95 -11.94
CA ASN A 276 23.11 -7.47 -13.02
C ASN A 276 23.90 -7.01 -14.25
N GLU A 277 25.20 -7.29 -14.32
CA GLU A 277 26.02 -7.04 -15.50
C GLU A 277 26.19 -8.35 -16.30
N PRO A 278 25.67 -8.45 -17.54
CA PRO A 278 25.74 -9.67 -18.34
C PRO A 278 27.17 -10.17 -18.61
N SER A 279 28.12 -9.26 -18.77
CA SER A 279 29.55 -9.55 -18.93
C SER A 279 30.14 -10.22 -17.69
N LEU A 280 29.75 -9.75 -16.49
CA LEU A 280 30.15 -10.33 -15.22
C LEU A 280 29.52 -11.71 -15.01
N LEU A 281 28.22 -11.85 -15.30
CA LEU A 281 27.53 -13.15 -15.26
C LEU A 281 28.17 -14.15 -16.23
N GLN A 282 28.58 -13.70 -17.41
CA GLN A 282 29.29 -14.52 -18.39
C GLN A 282 30.68 -14.93 -17.89
N LYS A 283 31.44 -14.02 -17.28
CA LYS A 283 32.74 -14.33 -16.67
C LYS A 283 32.62 -15.30 -15.49
N LEU A 284 31.61 -15.13 -14.63
CA LEU A 284 31.33 -16.05 -13.52
C LEU A 284 30.98 -17.44 -14.04
N HIS A 285 30.17 -17.52 -15.09
CA HIS A 285 29.84 -18.77 -15.76
C HIS A 285 31.06 -19.44 -16.40
N LEU A 286 31.91 -18.68 -17.09
CA LEU A 286 33.15 -19.19 -17.71
C LEU A 286 34.16 -19.70 -16.68
N ASN A 287 34.17 -19.12 -15.47
CA ASN A 287 35.04 -19.52 -14.37
C ASN A 287 34.42 -20.62 -13.47
N ASN A 288 33.28 -21.22 -13.86
CA ASN A 288 32.53 -22.20 -13.07
C ASN A 288 32.14 -21.72 -11.66
N VAL A 289 32.07 -20.41 -11.42
CA VAL A 289 31.64 -19.88 -10.12
C VAL A 289 30.12 -19.79 -10.10
N THR A 290 29.51 -20.53 -9.19
CA THR A 290 28.06 -20.52 -9.00
C THR A 290 27.63 -19.35 -8.11
N PRO A 291 26.42 -18.81 -8.28
CA PRO A 291 25.86 -17.83 -7.34
C PRO A 291 25.87 -18.30 -5.88
N GLY A 292 25.80 -19.62 -5.64
CA GLY A 292 25.89 -20.22 -4.31
C GLY A 292 27.25 -20.06 -3.63
N GLU A 293 28.35 -20.01 -4.40
CA GLU A 293 29.71 -19.78 -3.88
C GLU A 293 29.98 -18.30 -3.55
N ILE A 294 29.20 -17.39 -4.15
CA ILE A 294 29.23 -15.96 -3.79
C ILE A 294 28.42 -15.73 -2.50
N CYS A 295 27.33 -16.49 -2.31
CA CYS A 295 26.44 -16.38 -1.16
C CYS A 295 26.93 -17.14 0.09
N SER A 296 28.06 -17.84 0.07
CA SER A 296 28.57 -18.60 1.22
C SER A 296 29.31 -17.76 2.26
N ILE A 297 29.06 -16.45 2.32
CA ILE A 297 29.58 -15.60 3.40
C ILE A 297 28.67 -15.81 4.61
N GLU A 298 29.23 -16.42 5.67
CA GLU A 298 28.49 -16.88 6.84
C GLU A 298 27.66 -15.75 7.50
N SER A 299 26.53 -16.11 8.10
CA SER A 299 25.53 -15.22 8.71
C SER A 299 26.02 -14.42 9.93
N SER A 300 27.30 -14.50 10.28
CA SER A 300 27.97 -13.77 11.37
C SER A 300 28.88 -12.64 10.90
N THR A 301 28.95 -12.36 9.60
CA THR A 301 29.91 -11.40 9.03
C THR A 301 29.27 -10.02 8.92
N SER A 302 30.00 -8.96 9.30
CA SER A 302 29.48 -7.59 9.20
C SER A 302 29.26 -7.18 7.73
N VAL A 303 28.29 -6.29 7.47
CA VAL A 303 28.01 -5.80 6.09
C VAL A 303 29.28 -5.26 5.41
N GLU A 304 30.15 -4.62 6.17
CA GLU A 304 31.41 -4.05 5.68
C GLU A 304 32.41 -5.13 5.25
N GLU A 305 32.52 -6.24 5.98
CA GLU A 305 33.35 -7.40 5.62
C GLU A 305 32.80 -8.15 4.39
N VAL A 306 31.47 -8.25 4.27
CA VAL A 306 30.80 -8.80 3.06
C VAL A 306 31.14 -7.94 1.86
N VAL A 307 30.99 -6.61 1.97
CA VAL A 307 31.30 -5.64 0.91
C VAL A 307 32.76 -5.73 0.49
N ASN A 308 33.70 -5.78 1.44
CA ASN A 308 35.13 -5.90 1.15
C ASN A 308 35.50 -7.23 0.50
N SER A 309 34.87 -8.33 0.94
CA SER A 309 35.09 -9.66 0.36
C SER A 309 34.58 -9.75 -1.08
N VAL A 310 33.39 -9.20 -1.34
CA VAL A 310 32.80 -9.12 -2.68
C VAL A 310 33.65 -8.22 -3.58
N ALA A 311 34.05 -7.03 -3.12
CA ALA A 311 34.91 -6.13 -3.90
C ALA A 311 36.24 -6.78 -4.28
N SER A 312 36.90 -7.45 -3.31
CA SER A 312 38.14 -8.19 -3.56
C SER A 312 37.96 -9.34 -4.57
N PHE A 313 36.83 -10.04 -4.51
CA PHE A 313 36.49 -11.10 -5.47
C PHE A 313 36.27 -10.54 -6.89
N VAL A 314 35.58 -9.41 -7.02
CA VAL A 314 35.36 -8.74 -8.31
C VAL A 314 36.66 -8.36 -8.99
N GLU A 315 37.60 -7.78 -8.23
CA GLU A 315 38.91 -7.40 -8.78
C GLU A 315 39.68 -8.64 -9.27
N ARG A 316 39.66 -9.75 -8.52
CA ARG A 316 40.26 -11.02 -8.99
C ARG A 316 39.65 -11.55 -10.29
N VAL A 317 38.33 -11.44 -10.45
CA VAL A 317 37.62 -11.85 -11.68
C VAL A 317 37.88 -10.89 -12.84
N ARG A 318 38.23 -9.62 -12.57
CA ARG A 318 38.61 -8.65 -13.60
C ARG A 318 40.02 -8.89 -14.14
N GLU A 319 40.95 -9.29 -13.29
CA GLU A 319 42.34 -9.60 -13.67
C GLU A 319 42.50 -10.88 -14.51
N THR A 320 41.49 -11.76 -14.48
CA THR A 320 41.35 -12.95 -15.35
C THR A 320 40.52 -12.70 -16.60
#